data_AF-A0ABD5DH04-F1
#
_entry.id   AF-A0ABD5DH04-F1
#
_cell.length_a   1.000
_cell.length_b   1.000
_cell.length_c   1.000
_cell.angle_alpha   90.00
_cell.angle_beta   90.00
_cell.angle_gamma   90.00
#
_symmetry.space_group_name_H-M   'P 1'
#
loop_
_entity.id
_entity.type
_entity.pdbx_description
1 polymer ?
#
loop_
_entity_poly.entity_id
_entity_poly.type
_entity_poly.pdbx_seq_one_letter_code
_entity_poly.pdbx_strand_id
1 'polypeptide(L)'
;STAIVGMVCTGDDADASVFPLNKPVLLTDVLTASGKAGESGTLARSLDAIADQAKPVTVVVRVAQGETEAETTSNIIGGVTADGKKTGIKALLSAQSQLGLK
;
A
#
# COMPACT_ATOMS: atom_id res chain seq x y z
N SER A 1 8.89 8.16 -19.55
CA SER A 1 8.90 7.23 -18.40
C SER A 1 8.54 8.04 -17.18
N THR A 2 7.42 7.75 -16.54
CA THR A 2 7.03 8.37 -15.26
C THR A 2 7.46 7.43 -14.15
N ALA A 3 8.27 7.89 -13.19
CA ALA A 3 8.63 7.08 -12.04
C ALA A 3 7.38 6.82 -11.18
N ILE A 4 7.17 5.57 -10.78
CA ILE A 4 6.07 5.14 -9.92
C ILE A 4 6.65 4.67 -8.59
N VAL A 5 6.11 5.18 -7.48
CA VAL A 5 6.50 4.73 -6.14
C VAL A 5 5.67 3.49 -5.79
N GLY A 6 6.32 2.40 -5.39
CA GLY A 6 5.66 1.25 -4.77
C GLY A 6 5.80 1.32 -3.25
N MET A 7 4.68 1.33 -2.53
CA MET A 7 4.62 1.44 -1.08
C MET A 7 3.86 0.27 -0.47
N VAL A 8 4.41 -0.29 0.61
CA VAL A 8 3.72 -1.25 1.48
C VAL A 8 3.68 -0.67 2.89
N CYS A 9 2.52 -0.67 3.53
CA CYS A 9 2.30 0.03 4.79
C CYS A 9 1.20 -0.62 5.63
N THR A 10 1.21 -0.33 6.94
CA THR A 10 0.12 -0.67 7.86
C THR A 10 -0.79 0.54 8.06
N GLY A 11 -2.03 0.30 8.49
CA GLY A 11 -3.03 1.34 8.75
C GLY A 11 -4.41 0.73 8.95
N ASP A 12 -4.68 0.21 10.14
CA ASP A 12 -5.87 -0.59 10.39
C ASP A 12 -7.17 0.23 10.27
N ASP A 13 -7.10 1.51 10.60
CA ASP A 13 -8.17 2.51 10.52
C ASP A 13 -8.31 3.20 9.15
N ALA A 14 -7.48 2.82 8.16
CA ALA A 14 -7.63 3.31 6.79
C ALA A 14 -8.97 2.87 6.19
N ASP A 15 -9.56 3.73 5.35
CA ASP A 15 -10.83 3.43 4.67
C ASP A 15 -10.66 2.18 3.79
N ALA A 16 -11.27 1.06 4.19
CA ALA A 16 -11.10 -0.23 3.52
C ALA A 16 -11.64 -0.26 2.08
N SER A 17 -12.49 0.69 1.69
CA SER A 17 -12.96 0.84 0.31
C SER A 17 -11.88 1.45 -0.59
N VAL A 18 -11.08 2.37 -0.05
CA VAL A 18 -9.98 3.05 -0.74
C VAL A 18 -8.69 2.26 -0.63
N PHE A 19 -8.42 1.69 0.55
CA PHE A 19 -7.22 0.91 0.88
C PHE A 19 -7.58 -0.53 1.30
N PRO A 20 -8.10 -1.36 0.39
CA PRO A 20 -8.37 -2.76 0.66
C PRO A 20 -7.10 -3.51 1.09
N LEU A 21 -7.28 -4.45 2.03
CA LEU A 21 -6.17 -5.24 2.57
C LEU A 21 -5.54 -6.12 1.47
N ASN A 22 -4.20 -6.12 1.41
CA ASN A 22 -3.38 -6.90 0.49
C ASN A 22 -3.69 -6.71 -1.00
N LYS A 23 -4.33 -5.61 -1.37
CA LYS A 23 -4.67 -5.30 -2.76
C LYS A 23 -3.97 -4.02 -3.20
N PRO A 24 -3.22 -4.04 -4.31
CA PRO A 24 -2.60 -2.84 -4.86
C PRO A 24 -3.65 -1.81 -5.28
N VAL A 25 -3.41 -0.55 -4.93
CA VAL A 25 -4.24 0.60 -5.30
C VAL A 25 -3.35 1.63 -5.97
N LEU A 26 -3.80 2.15 -7.11
CA LEU A 26 -3.13 3.24 -7.80
C LEU A 26 -3.62 4.59 -7.26
N LEU A 27 -2.70 5.40 -6.76
CA LEU A 27 -2.94 6.77 -6.35
C LEU A 27 -2.34 7.72 -7.39
N THR A 28 -3.20 8.50 -8.02
CA THR A 28 -2.79 9.60 -8.92
C THR A 28 -2.70 10.95 -8.19
N ASP A 29 -3.29 11.03 -6.99
CA ASP A 29 -3.18 12.17 -6.08
C ASP A 29 -2.98 11.65 -4.65
N VAL A 30 -1.73 11.68 -4.20
CA VAL A 30 -1.33 11.19 -2.86
C VAL A 30 -1.88 12.06 -1.72
N LEU A 31 -2.07 13.37 -1.96
CA LEU A 31 -2.55 14.30 -0.94
C LEU A 31 -4.04 14.13 -0.70
N THR A 32 -4.82 13.98 -1.77
CA THR A 32 -6.26 13.67 -1.62
C THR A 32 -6.45 12.29 -0.99
N ALA A 33 -5.61 11.32 -1.36
CA ALA A 33 -5.68 9.96 -0.82
C ALA A 33 -5.27 9.86 0.66
N SER A 34 -4.35 10.71 1.14
CA SER A 34 -3.92 10.69 2.55
C SER A 34 -5.06 11.00 3.52
N GLY A 35 -6.06 11.80 3.10
CA GLY A 35 -7.28 12.05 3.90
C GLY A 35 -8.14 10.80 4.17
N LYS A 36 -7.87 9.68 3.49
CA LYS A 36 -8.53 8.37 3.68
C LYS A 36 -7.64 7.32 4.30
N ALA A 37 -6.39 7.68 4.63
CA ALA A 37 -5.37 6.76 5.13
C ALA A 37 -5.50 6.42 6.62
N GLY A 38 -6.41 7.08 7.35
CA GLY A 38 -6.49 6.97 8.80
C GLY A 38 -5.33 7.69 9.51
N GLU A 39 -5.13 7.39 10.78
CA GLU A 39 -4.06 7.93 11.62
C GLU A 39 -3.10 6.84 12.14
N SER A 40 -3.54 5.57 12.11
CA SER A 40 -2.75 4.44 12.61
C SER A 40 -1.69 3.96 11.60
N GLY A 41 -0.72 3.20 12.12
CA GLY A 41 0.31 2.58 11.29
C GLY A 41 1.23 3.60 10.59
N THR A 42 1.58 3.30 9.35
CA THR A 42 2.56 4.07 8.57
C THR A 42 1.98 4.71 7.31
N LEU A 43 0.78 4.32 6.88
CA LEU A 43 0.20 4.74 5.60
C LEU A 43 0.07 6.26 5.48
N ALA A 44 -0.64 6.91 6.40
CA ALA A 44 -0.92 8.35 6.33
C ALA A 44 0.35 9.20 6.33
N ARG A 45 1.25 8.93 7.28
CA ARG A 45 2.53 9.64 7.43
C ARG A 45 3.44 9.47 6.20
N SER A 46 3.40 8.28 5.59
CA SER A 46 4.21 8.00 4.41
C SER A 46 3.66 8.70 3.17
N LEU A 47 2.33 8.77 3.00
CA LEU A 47 1.71 9.53 1.92
C LEU A 47 1.93 11.03 2.07
N ASP A 48 1.85 11.55 3.30
CA ASP A 48 2.11 12.95 3.62
C ASP A 48 3.56 13.33 3.30
N ALA A 49 4.53 12.53 3.77
CA ALA A 49 5.94 12.74 3.48
C ALA A 49 6.27 12.67 1.97
N ILE A 50 5.55 11.86 1.20
CA ILE A 50 5.67 11.87 -0.27
C ILE A 50 5.10 13.17 -0.83
N ALA A 51 3.88 13.55 -0.42
CA ALA A 51 3.19 14.74 -0.90
C ALA A 51 3.98 16.03 -0.65
N ASP A 52 4.72 16.08 0.46
CA ASP A 52 5.62 17.18 0.82
C ASP A 52 6.81 17.33 -0.14
N GLN A 53 7.28 16.23 -0.72
CA GLN A 53 8.42 16.23 -1.64
C GLN A 53 7.97 16.37 -3.11
N ALA A 54 6.93 15.64 -3.50
CA ALA A 54 6.45 15.58 -4.87
C ALA A 54 5.01 15.03 -4.96
N LYS A 55 4.44 15.06 -6.16
CA LYS A 55 3.14 14.44 -6.46
C LYS A 55 3.28 13.28 -7.45
N PRO A 56 4.01 12.20 -7.10
CA PRO A 56 4.19 11.07 -7.99
C PRO A 56 2.95 10.18 -8.01
N VAL A 57 2.81 9.42 -9.09
CA VAL A 57 1.90 8.27 -9.10
C VAL A 57 2.44 7.22 -8.14
N THR A 58 1.60 6.77 -7.21
CA THR A 58 2.01 5.86 -6.13
C THR A 58 1.11 4.64 -6.10
N VAL A 59 1.69 3.45 -6.08
CA VAL A 59 0.99 2.19 -5.84
C VAL A 59 1.12 1.86 -4.36
N VAL A 60 -0.01 1.73 -3.68
CA VAL A 60 -0.07 1.39 -2.26
C VAL A 60 -0.64 0.00 -2.06
N VAL A 61 0.00 -0.79 -1.21
CA VAL A 61 -0.52 -2.05 -0.68
C VAL A 61 -0.62 -1.93 0.83
N ARG A 62 -1.84 -1.95 1.35
CA ARG A 62 -2.09 -2.00 2.80
C ARG A 62 -1.96 -3.43 3.30
N VAL A 63 -1.17 -3.66 4.35
CA VAL A 63 -1.07 -4.95 5.05
C VAL A 63 -1.59 -4.83 6.47
N ALA A 64 -1.97 -5.96 7.06
CA ALA A 64 -2.43 -6.00 8.44
C ALA A 64 -1.23 -5.79 9.37
N GLN A 65 -1.42 -4.99 10.41
CA GLN A 65 -0.48 -4.94 11.51
C GLN A 65 -0.60 -6.23 12.33
N GLY A 66 0.53 -6.88 12.62
CA GLY A 66 0.57 -8.07 13.48
C GLY A 66 0.56 -7.68 14.96
N GLU A 67 0.26 -8.63 15.84
CA GLU A 67 0.36 -8.43 17.29
C GLU A 67 1.82 -8.33 17.73
N THR A 68 2.71 -8.96 16.96
CA THR A 68 4.17 -8.88 17.13
C THR A 68 4.87 -8.21 15.94
N GLU A 69 6.10 -7.74 16.16
CA GLU A 69 6.96 -7.23 15.09
C GLU A 69 7.28 -8.32 14.04
N ALA A 70 7.43 -9.56 14.47
CA ALA A 70 7.70 -10.69 13.59
C ALA A 70 6.51 -10.97 12.66
N GLU A 71 5.28 -10.95 13.19
CA GLU A 71 4.07 -11.09 12.38
C GLU A 71 3.88 -9.90 11.43
N THR A 72 4.12 -8.67 11.90
CA THR A 72 4.07 -7.49 11.04
C THR A 72 5.08 -7.60 9.89
N THR A 73 6.31 -8.03 10.20
CA THR A 73 7.35 -8.27 9.19
C THR A 73 6.92 -9.34 8.18
N SER A 74 6.33 -10.45 8.66
CA SER A 74 5.77 -11.50 7.80
C SER A 74 4.67 -10.96 6.88
N ASN A 75 3.77 -10.13 7.41
CA ASN A 75 2.69 -9.50 6.64
C ASN A 75 3.23 -8.52 5.59
N ILE A 76 4.26 -7.74 5.92
CA ILE A 76 4.93 -6.82 4.99
C ILE A 76 5.63 -7.58 3.86
N ILE A 77 6.42 -8.61 4.17
CA ILE A 77 7.07 -9.45 3.15
C ILE A 77 6.01 -10.07 2.24
N GLY A 78 4.97 -10.61 2.87
CA GLY A 78 3.85 -11.22 2.20
C GLY A 78 4.19 -12.56 1.53
N GLY A 79 3.15 -13.17 0.98
CA GLY A 79 3.19 -14.53 0.46
C GLY A 79 2.30 -14.70 -0.75
N VAL A 80 2.03 -15.96 -1.05
CA VAL A 80 0.97 -16.37 -1.97
C VAL A 80 -0.03 -17.14 -1.13
N THR A 81 -1.28 -16.68 -1.07
CA THR A 81 -2.34 -17.41 -0.36
C THR A 81 -2.71 -18.68 -1.13
N ALA A 82 -3.46 -19.58 -0.48
CA ALA A 82 -3.97 -20.79 -1.14
C ALA A 82 -4.80 -20.48 -2.40
N ASP A 83 -5.47 -19.32 -2.43
CA ASP A 83 -6.24 -18.82 -3.58
C ASP A 83 -5.36 -18.19 -4.68
N GLY A 84 -4.04 -18.26 -4.56
CA GLY A 84 -3.09 -17.68 -5.52
C GLY A 84 -2.92 -16.16 -5.41
N LYS A 85 -3.48 -15.50 -4.38
CA LYS A 85 -3.35 -14.05 -4.21
C LYS A 85 -2.01 -13.71 -3.59
N LYS A 86 -1.29 -12.75 -4.19
CA LYS A 86 -0.06 -12.20 -3.63
C LYS A 86 -0.38 -11.13 -2.59
N THR A 87 0.32 -11.15 -1.46
CA THR A 87 0.16 -10.19 -0.36
C THR A 87 1.44 -9.41 -0.11
N GLY A 88 1.39 -8.35 0.71
CA GLY A 88 2.56 -7.54 1.07
C GLY A 88 3.36 -7.04 -0.12
N ILE A 89 4.70 -7.08 -0.04
CA ILE A 89 5.61 -6.68 -1.11
C ILE A 89 5.39 -7.50 -2.38
N LYS A 90 5.06 -8.80 -2.27
CA LYS A 90 4.75 -9.62 -3.44
C LYS A 90 3.53 -9.13 -4.22
N ALA A 91 2.60 -8.42 -3.59
CA ALA A 91 1.45 -7.85 -4.29
C ALA A 91 1.86 -6.78 -5.31
N LEU A 92 2.97 -6.06 -5.09
CA LEU A 92 3.49 -5.08 -6.04
C LEU A 92 3.90 -5.71 -7.38
N LEU A 93 4.34 -6.99 -7.37
CA LEU A 93 4.63 -7.73 -8.61
C LEU A 93 3.38 -7.98 -9.46
N SER A 94 2.20 -7.96 -8.85
CA SER A 94 0.92 -8.06 -9.56
C SER A 94 0.33 -6.70 -9.89
N ALA A 95 0.84 -5.61 -9.32
CA ALA A 95 0.31 -4.27 -9.55
C ALA A 95 0.42 -3.84 -11.01
N GLN A 96 1.52 -4.20 -11.68
CA GLN A 96 1.73 -3.84 -13.09
C GLN A 96 0.61 -4.37 -13.98
N SER A 97 0.26 -5.65 -13.84
CA SER A 97 -0.80 -6.27 -14.63
C SER A 97 -2.21 -5.89 -14.18
N GLN A 98 -2.43 -5.70 -12.87
CA GLN A 98 -3.75 -5.35 -12.33
C GLN A 98 -4.14 -3.89 -12.57
N LEU A 99 -3.17 -2.99 -12.56
CA LEU A 99 -3.39 -1.53 -12.65
C LEU A 99 -2.97 -0.96 -14.01
N GLY A 100 -2.48 -1.80 -14.93
CA GLY A 100 -2.13 -1.39 -16.30
C GLY A 100 -0.90 -0.48 -16.38
N LEU A 101 0.04 -0.60 -15.44
CA LEU A 101 1.25 0.23 -15.39
C LEU A 101 2.26 -0.20 -16.46
N LYS A 102 2.93 0.76 -17.10
CA LYS A 102 3.92 0.53 -18.17
C LYS A 102 5.23 1.26 -17.88
#